data_AF-A0A3D0P239-F1
#
_entry.id   AF-A0A3D0P239-F1
#
_cell.length_a   1.000
_cell.length_b   1.000
_cell.length_c   1.000
_cell.angle_alpha   90.00
_cell.angle_beta   90.00
_cell.angle_gamma   90.00
#
_symmetry.space_group_name_H-M   'P 1'
#
loop_
_entity.id
_entity.type
_entity.pdbx_description
1 polymer ?
#
loop_
_entity_poly.entity_id
_entity_poly.type
_entity_poly.pdbx_seq_one_letter_code
_entity_poly.pdbx_strand_id
1 'polypeptide(L)'
;MRTALSTTNFVLFLFLMLGVPTSVFACSCAERPTQDREFNSSENVFIGRIVESKAPTPREEDVLAGDSGFTVVVIEKVFKGSVTAGDRFTISNGDGVTCAYTLGQSFVGQTWLFYLEKPQPRFVYVPESGRWKDTKELTSSVSFCGRSGDVIKSRHDLAFLESYEKYKGKNRLSGRLMELGPDVPNVVGMRIKITGVHGTFTVRVNESGYFEIYDLPHGEYLVEFETPEGWKIGGRYHSGFTTYPNRFDNDGLSSNQRRVVMGEGHYTLDFSLELDSAN
;
A
#
# COMPACT_ATOMS: atom_id res chain seq x y z
N MET A 1 58.24 23.64 53.99
CA MET A 1 58.90 22.76 53.00
C MET A 1 57.85 22.27 52.02
N ARG A 2 58.02 22.60 50.72
CA ARG A 2 57.61 21.87 49.49
C ARG A 2 56.21 21.27 49.40
N THR A 3 55.39 21.37 48.35
CA THR A 3 55.41 21.98 47.00
C THR A 3 54.01 21.67 46.43
N ALA A 4 53.25 22.68 46.00
CA ALA A 4 52.95 22.99 44.60
C ALA A 4 52.02 22.01 43.86
N LEU A 5 50.86 22.56 43.47
CA LEU A 5 49.95 22.08 42.44
C LEU A 5 50.71 21.68 41.16
N SER A 6 50.32 20.57 40.53
CA SER A 6 50.65 20.27 39.13
C SER A 6 49.36 19.94 38.37
N THR A 7 48.88 20.95 37.66
CA THR A 7 47.86 20.88 36.62
C THR A 7 48.43 20.20 35.38
N THR A 8 48.05 18.95 35.10
CA THR A 8 48.23 18.37 33.77
C THR A 8 47.25 17.22 33.54
N ASN A 9 46.71 17.14 32.32
CA ASN A 9 45.83 16.10 31.76
C ASN A 9 44.32 16.34 31.85
N PHE A 10 43.87 17.43 31.22
CA PHE A 10 42.51 17.56 30.71
C PHE A 10 42.54 17.76 29.20
N VAL A 11 43.04 16.78 28.45
CA VAL A 11 42.84 16.69 26.99
C VAL A 11 42.71 15.21 26.64
N LEU A 12 41.72 14.92 25.79
CA LEU A 12 41.51 13.67 25.07
C LEU A 12 40.66 12.57 25.75
N PHE A 13 39.41 12.91 26.10
CA PHE A 13 38.30 11.94 26.07
C PHE A 13 37.19 12.46 25.15
N LEU A 14 37.56 12.75 23.91
CA LEU A 14 36.62 13.08 22.85
C LEU A 14 36.97 12.26 21.62
N PHE A 15 36.81 10.93 21.67
CA PHE A 15 36.67 10.14 20.46
C PHE A 15 36.07 8.78 20.81
N LEU A 16 35.19 8.31 19.93
CA LEU A 16 34.57 6.98 19.88
C LEU A 16 33.31 6.73 20.74
N MET A 17 32.36 7.68 20.73
CA MET A 17 30.96 7.25 20.58
C MET A 17 30.78 6.82 19.12
N LEU A 18 31.29 5.62 18.77
CA LEU A 18 30.76 4.88 17.63
C LEU A 18 29.33 4.55 18.01
N GLY A 19 28.41 5.44 17.63
CA GLY A 19 27.00 5.13 17.60
C GLY A 19 26.87 3.85 16.78
N VAL A 20 26.64 2.74 17.47
CA VAL A 20 26.13 1.54 16.82
C VAL A 20 24.91 2.05 16.05
N PRO A 21 24.84 1.88 14.72
CA PRO A 21 23.63 2.22 14.02
C PRO A 21 22.54 1.35 14.66
N THR A 22 21.71 1.97 15.50
CA THR A 22 20.42 1.40 15.81
C THR A 22 19.74 1.39 14.47
N SER A 23 19.73 0.22 13.83
CA SER A 23 18.90 -0.03 12.68
C SER A 23 17.48 0.10 13.18
N VAL A 24 16.97 1.34 13.15
CA VAL A 24 15.54 1.58 13.16
C VAL A 24 15.09 0.97 11.84
N PHE A 25 14.59 -0.26 11.91
CA PHE A 25 13.90 -0.90 10.79
C PHE A 25 12.61 -0.10 10.57
N ALA A 26 12.74 1.04 9.89
CA ALA A 26 11.61 1.71 9.30
C ALA A 26 11.04 0.76 8.25
N CYS A 27 9.74 0.49 8.30
CA CYS A 27 9.07 -0.27 7.25
C CYS A 27 9.18 0.51 5.94
N SER A 28 10.13 0.11 5.09
CA SER A 28 10.26 0.59 3.73
C SER A 28 9.48 -0.35 2.83
N CYS A 29 8.35 0.12 2.32
CA CYS A 29 7.65 -0.62 1.28
C CYS A 29 8.48 -0.48 0.00
N ALA A 30 9.04 -1.59 -0.50
CA ALA A 30 9.70 -1.58 -1.81
C ALA A 30 8.69 -1.19 -2.90
N GLU A 31 7.55 -1.87 -2.93
CA GLU A 31 6.47 -1.64 -3.88
C GLU A 31 5.16 -2.20 -3.28
N ARG A 32 4.03 -1.50 -3.45
CA ARG A 32 2.73 -2.07 -3.04
C ARG A 32 2.26 -3.11 -4.07
N PRO A 33 1.63 -4.20 -3.64
CA PRO A 33 1.12 -5.22 -4.55
C PRO A 33 -0.03 -4.68 -5.40
N THR A 34 -0.22 -5.26 -6.59
CA THR A 34 -1.47 -5.08 -7.37
C THR A 34 -2.66 -5.67 -6.64
N GLN A 35 -3.86 -5.26 -7.04
CA GLN A 35 -5.11 -5.78 -6.49
C GLN A 35 -5.18 -7.31 -6.63
N ASP A 36 -4.83 -7.85 -7.79
CA ASP A 36 -4.84 -9.30 -8.03
C ASP A 36 -3.78 -10.03 -7.20
N ARG A 37 -2.55 -9.50 -7.12
CA ARG A 37 -1.50 -10.08 -6.27
C ARG A 37 -1.92 -10.13 -4.81
N GLU A 38 -2.40 -9.01 -4.27
CA GLU A 38 -2.85 -8.91 -2.88
C GLU A 38 -4.07 -9.81 -2.62
N PHE A 39 -5.03 -9.82 -3.54
CA PHE A 39 -6.22 -10.67 -3.44
C PHE A 39 -5.85 -12.15 -3.43
N ASN A 40 -4.92 -12.57 -4.29
CA ASN A 40 -4.49 -13.96 -4.37
C ASN A 40 -3.67 -14.38 -3.15
N SER A 41 -2.81 -13.51 -2.60
CA SER A 41 -2.02 -13.81 -1.41
C SER A 41 -2.81 -13.73 -0.09
N SER A 42 -3.92 -12.99 -0.06
CA SER A 42 -4.76 -12.87 1.14
C SER A 42 -5.62 -14.12 1.35
N GLU A 43 -5.77 -14.55 2.59
CA GLU A 43 -6.70 -15.63 2.97
C GLU A 43 -8.13 -15.10 3.03
N ASN A 44 -8.31 -13.94 3.67
CA ASN A 44 -9.60 -13.30 3.85
C ASN A 44 -9.58 -11.90 3.23
N VAL A 45 -10.59 -11.60 2.41
CA VAL A 45 -10.82 -10.27 1.83
C VAL A 45 -12.25 -9.87 2.07
N PHE A 46 -12.47 -8.81 2.85
CA PHE A 46 -13.81 -8.38 3.24
C PHE A 46 -13.86 -6.89 3.58
N ILE A 47 -15.06 -6.31 3.51
CA ILE A 47 -15.37 -5.02 4.13
C ILE A 47 -15.88 -5.27 5.54
N GLY A 48 -15.37 -4.53 6.51
CA GLY A 48 -15.80 -4.62 7.89
C GLY A 48 -15.76 -3.27 8.59
N ARG A 49 -16.62 -3.11 9.59
CA ARG A 49 -16.64 -1.94 10.46
C ARG A 49 -15.85 -2.23 11.73
N ILE A 50 -14.94 -1.32 12.06
CA ILE A 50 -14.13 -1.41 13.28
C ILE A 50 -15.04 -1.04 14.45
N VAL A 51 -15.20 -1.95 15.42
CA VAL A 51 -16.11 -1.76 16.56
C VAL A 51 -15.39 -1.63 17.89
N GLU A 52 -14.15 -2.09 17.97
CA GLU A 52 -13.35 -2.09 19.18
C GLU A 52 -11.88 -2.07 18.82
N SER A 53 -11.07 -1.34 19.59
CA SER A 53 -9.62 -1.37 19.49
C SER A 53 -9.02 -1.34 20.89
N LYS A 54 -8.11 -2.25 21.19
CA LYS A 54 -7.26 -2.22 22.38
C LYS A 54 -5.85 -1.82 21.93
N ALA A 55 -5.34 -0.72 22.49
CA ALA A 55 -3.99 -0.27 22.24
C ALA A 55 -2.96 -1.27 22.82
N PRO A 56 -1.74 -1.33 22.26
CA PRO A 56 -0.66 -2.07 22.87
C PRO A 56 -0.35 -1.55 24.28
N THR A 57 0.10 -2.42 25.17
CA THR A 57 0.61 -1.98 26.48
C THR A 57 2.01 -1.38 26.32
N PRO A 58 2.32 -0.25 26.97
CA PRO A 58 3.64 0.37 26.88
C PRO A 58 4.76 -0.60 27.26
N ARG A 59 5.92 -0.46 26.60
CA ARG A 59 7.15 -1.16 26.98
C ARG A 59 7.68 -0.52 28.27
N GLU A 60 7.89 -1.29 29.33
CA GLU A 60 8.77 -0.88 30.43
C GLU A 60 10.23 -0.89 29.95
N GLU A 61 11.09 -0.05 30.52
CA GLU A 61 12.48 0.20 30.06
C GLU A 61 13.31 -1.09 29.86
N ASP A 62 12.99 -2.17 30.57
CA ASP A 62 13.71 -3.46 30.52
C ASP A 62 12.98 -4.59 29.77
N VAL A 63 11.78 -4.34 29.21
CA VAL A 63 10.98 -5.35 28.49
C VAL A 63 10.81 -4.93 27.04
N LEU A 64 11.49 -5.65 26.14
CA LEU A 64 11.55 -5.32 24.70
C LEU A 64 10.19 -5.34 23.95
N ALA A 65 9.09 -5.79 24.56
CA ALA A 65 7.76 -5.68 23.97
C ALA A 65 6.59 -5.88 24.96
N GLY A 66 5.51 -5.12 24.77
CA GLY A 66 4.20 -5.34 25.40
C GLY A 66 3.23 -6.14 24.51
N ASP A 67 2.02 -6.42 25.00
CA ASP A 67 0.88 -6.90 24.20
C ASP A 67 0.71 -5.95 23.00
N SER A 68 0.69 -6.47 21.77
CA SER A 68 0.54 -5.68 20.55
C SER A 68 -0.83 -5.01 20.45
N GLY A 69 -1.77 -5.38 21.31
CA GLY A 69 -3.15 -4.93 21.24
C GLY A 69 -3.90 -5.61 20.10
N PHE A 70 -5.19 -5.33 19.98
CA PHE A 70 -6.03 -5.94 18.96
C PHE A 70 -7.14 -4.99 18.52
N THR A 71 -7.72 -5.30 17.39
CA THR A 71 -8.86 -4.59 16.83
C THR A 71 -9.92 -5.60 16.47
N VAL A 72 -11.17 -5.35 16.87
CA VAL A 72 -12.30 -6.19 16.50
C VAL A 72 -13.11 -5.49 15.43
N VAL A 73 -13.39 -6.22 14.38
CA VAL A 73 -14.22 -5.77 13.26
C VAL A 73 -15.47 -6.62 13.16
N VAL A 74 -16.59 -6.02 12.80
CA VAL A 74 -17.79 -6.73 12.37
C VAL A 74 -17.78 -6.77 10.85
N ILE A 75 -17.84 -7.98 10.29
CA ILE A 75 -17.77 -8.19 8.84
C ILE A 75 -19.09 -7.78 8.20
N GLU A 76 -19.03 -7.00 7.12
CA GLU A 76 -20.21 -6.48 6.41
C GLU A 76 -20.39 -7.12 5.03
N LYS A 77 -19.30 -7.30 4.27
CA LYS A 77 -19.31 -7.92 2.93
C LYS A 77 -18.07 -8.75 2.73
N VAL A 78 -18.22 -10.00 2.26
CA VAL A 78 -17.10 -10.92 2.01
C VAL A 78 -16.84 -11.03 0.51
N PHE A 79 -15.56 -10.93 0.12
CA PHE A 79 -15.10 -11.16 -1.26
C PHE A 79 -14.27 -12.44 -1.38
N LYS A 80 -13.54 -12.83 -0.33
CA LYS A 80 -12.74 -14.06 -0.26
C LYS A 80 -12.60 -14.54 1.18
N GLY A 81 -12.49 -15.86 1.36
CA GLY A 81 -12.17 -16.49 2.63
C GLY A 81 -13.33 -17.28 3.23
N SER A 82 -13.12 -17.84 4.41
CA SER A 82 -14.08 -18.69 5.13
C SER A 82 -14.90 -17.93 6.18
N VAL A 83 -14.76 -16.60 6.24
CA VAL A 83 -15.48 -15.72 7.16
C VAL A 83 -16.90 -15.41 6.69
N THR A 84 -17.79 -15.06 7.62
CA THR A 84 -19.20 -14.74 7.31
C THR A 84 -19.52 -13.28 7.66
N ALA A 85 -20.37 -12.64 6.85
CA ALA A 85 -20.93 -11.35 7.22
C ALA A 85 -21.72 -11.43 8.53
N GLY A 86 -21.56 -10.45 9.41
CA GLY A 86 -22.09 -10.41 10.77
C GLY A 86 -21.13 -10.95 11.83
N ASP A 87 -20.12 -11.75 11.45
CA ASP A 87 -19.15 -12.28 12.40
C ASP A 87 -18.23 -11.18 12.94
N ARG A 88 -17.74 -11.40 14.16
CA ARG A 88 -16.65 -10.61 14.74
C ARG A 88 -15.32 -11.26 14.37
N PHE A 89 -14.38 -10.46 13.90
CA PHE A 89 -13.03 -10.91 13.54
C PHE A 89 -11.99 -10.09 14.30
N THR A 90 -11.00 -10.77 14.91
CA THR A 90 -9.93 -10.12 15.67
C THR A 90 -8.68 -9.96 14.82
N ILE A 91 -8.21 -8.72 14.72
CA ILE A 91 -6.98 -8.32 14.02
C ILE A 91 -5.94 -7.96 15.08
N SER A 92 -4.73 -8.52 14.98
CA SER A 92 -3.61 -8.07 15.81
C SER A 92 -3.12 -6.72 15.31
N ASN A 93 -2.94 -5.79 16.24
CA ASN A 93 -2.32 -4.50 15.93
C ASN A 93 -0.79 -4.66 15.79
N GLY A 94 -0.16 -3.72 15.09
CA GLY A 94 1.29 -3.62 15.01
C GLY A 94 1.92 -3.17 16.33
N ASP A 95 3.11 -3.69 16.62
CA ASP A 95 3.93 -3.41 17.81
C ASP A 95 5.04 -2.37 17.56
N GLY A 96 5.02 -1.75 16.37
CA GLY A 96 6.00 -0.76 15.92
C GLY A 96 7.31 -1.33 15.38
N VAL A 97 7.45 -2.67 15.34
CA VAL A 97 8.64 -3.37 14.79
C VAL A 97 8.24 -4.30 13.65
N THR A 98 7.10 -4.97 13.81
CA THR A 98 6.42 -5.68 12.73
C THR A 98 5.81 -4.66 11.77
N CYS A 99 5.94 -4.86 10.46
CA CYS A 99 5.29 -4.01 9.44
C CYS A 99 3.76 -4.22 9.38
N ALA A 100 3.16 -4.52 10.52
CA ALA A 100 1.74 -4.54 10.75
C ALA A 100 1.25 -3.12 11.11
N TYR A 101 0.08 -2.78 10.58
CA TYR A 101 -0.59 -1.53 10.86
C TYR A 101 -1.23 -1.56 12.25
N THR A 102 -1.18 -0.44 12.97
CA THR A 102 -1.86 -0.29 14.27
C THR A 102 -3.20 0.42 14.05
N LEU A 103 -4.30 -0.32 14.12
CA LEU A 103 -5.65 0.23 14.07
C LEU A 103 -6.05 0.68 15.49
N GLY A 104 -5.70 1.92 15.84
CA GLY A 104 -6.02 2.50 17.14
C GLY A 104 -7.48 2.93 17.32
N GLN A 105 -7.77 3.49 18.51
CA GLN A 105 -9.11 3.96 18.90
C GLN A 105 -9.75 4.96 17.92
N SER A 106 -8.96 5.78 17.24
CA SER A 106 -9.45 6.75 16.24
C SER A 106 -10.13 6.11 15.03
N PHE A 107 -9.91 4.82 14.79
CA PHE A 107 -10.53 4.08 13.69
C PHE A 107 -11.84 3.41 14.08
N VAL A 108 -12.21 3.40 15.36
CA VAL A 108 -13.50 2.82 15.80
C VAL A 108 -14.65 3.59 15.17
N GLY A 109 -15.59 2.85 14.59
CA GLY A 109 -16.72 3.35 13.81
C GLY A 109 -16.45 3.49 12.32
N GLN A 110 -15.19 3.41 11.87
CA GLN A 110 -14.85 3.46 10.44
C GLN A 110 -15.08 2.10 9.77
N THR A 111 -15.43 2.14 8.49
CA THR A 111 -15.56 0.96 7.63
C THR A 111 -14.36 0.86 6.71
N TRP A 112 -13.72 -0.30 6.72
CA TRP A 112 -12.46 -0.58 6.01
C TRP A 112 -12.62 -1.79 5.09
N LEU A 113 -11.89 -1.76 3.98
CA LEU A 113 -11.58 -2.93 3.17
C LEU A 113 -10.33 -3.59 3.76
N PHE A 114 -10.44 -4.88 4.05
CA PHE A 114 -9.37 -5.68 4.63
C PHE A 114 -8.90 -6.74 3.64
N TYR A 115 -7.58 -6.77 3.43
CA TYR A 115 -6.83 -7.85 2.80
C TYR A 115 -5.95 -8.46 3.89
N LEU A 116 -6.31 -9.66 4.34
CA LEU A 116 -5.71 -10.30 5.50
C LEU A 116 -5.06 -11.61 5.11
N GLU A 117 -3.82 -11.78 5.58
CA GLU A 117 -3.12 -13.06 5.52
C GLU A 117 -3.82 -14.11 6.38
N LYS A 118 -3.38 -15.36 6.22
CA LYS A 118 -3.89 -16.49 7.00
C LYS A 118 -3.76 -16.21 8.50
N PRO A 119 -4.83 -16.39 9.30
CA PRO A 119 -4.75 -16.22 10.74
C PRO A 119 -3.66 -17.10 11.35
N GLN A 120 -2.81 -16.50 12.18
CA GLN A 120 -1.75 -17.17 12.92
C GLN A 120 -2.05 -17.09 14.42
N PRO A 121 -1.53 -18.03 15.24
CA PRO A 121 -1.57 -17.89 16.69
C PRO A 121 -1.01 -16.52 17.11
N ARG A 122 -1.78 -15.80 17.93
CA ARG A 122 -1.33 -14.53 18.46
C ARG A 122 -0.14 -14.76 19.38
N PHE A 123 0.91 -13.96 19.20
CA PHE A 123 2.12 -14.03 20.00
C PHE A 123 2.06 -13.02 21.14
N VAL A 124 2.11 -13.50 22.39
CA VAL A 124 1.99 -12.63 23.58
C VAL A 124 3.15 -12.85 24.55
N TYR A 125 3.61 -11.77 25.17
CA TYR A 125 4.58 -11.83 26.25
C TYR A 125 3.87 -12.22 27.55
N VAL A 126 4.40 -13.22 28.26
CA VAL A 126 3.85 -13.72 29.52
C VAL A 126 4.80 -13.32 30.65
N PRO A 127 4.50 -12.25 31.42
CA PRO A 127 5.40 -11.68 32.42
C PRO A 127 5.87 -12.69 33.46
N GLU A 128 4.98 -13.57 33.93
CA GLU A 128 5.27 -14.56 34.98
C GLU A 128 6.34 -15.57 34.55
N SER A 129 6.49 -15.79 33.24
CA SER A 129 7.45 -16.74 32.67
C SER A 129 8.66 -16.06 32.01
N GLY A 130 8.63 -14.74 31.83
CA GLY A 130 9.62 -13.99 31.07
C GLY A 130 9.78 -14.46 29.61
N ARG A 131 8.76 -15.12 29.05
CA ARG A 131 8.81 -15.76 27.73
C ARG A 131 7.63 -15.37 26.87
N TRP A 132 7.84 -15.48 25.58
CA TRP A 132 6.79 -15.37 24.59
C TRP A 132 6.10 -16.71 24.36
N LYS A 133 4.80 -16.64 24.08
CA LYS A 133 4.00 -17.83 23.83
C LYS A 133 2.94 -17.58 22.76
N ASP A 134 2.74 -18.58 21.93
CA ASP A 134 1.57 -18.68 21.05
C ASP A 134 0.31 -18.90 21.89
N THR A 135 -0.68 -18.05 21.67
CA THR A 135 -2.02 -18.26 22.22
C THR A 135 -2.82 -19.23 21.35
N LYS A 136 -3.99 -19.66 21.84
CA LYS A 136 -4.96 -20.38 21.00
C LYS A 136 -5.80 -19.44 20.13
N GLU A 137 -5.70 -18.13 20.35
CA GLU A 137 -6.43 -17.13 19.58
C GLU A 137 -5.70 -16.92 18.25
N LEU A 138 -6.38 -17.21 17.14
CA LEU A 138 -5.86 -16.96 15.81
C LEU A 138 -6.23 -15.54 15.38
N THR A 139 -5.24 -14.76 14.97
CA THR A 139 -5.45 -13.40 14.48
C THR A 139 -4.72 -13.21 13.16
N SER A 140 -5.24 -12.29 12.34
CA SER A 140 -4.51 -11.76 11.19
C SER A 140 -3.98 -10.37 11.53
N SER A 141 -2.98 -9.90 10.78
CA SER A 141 -2.50 -8.52 10.85
C SER A 141 -2.80 -7.80 9.54
N VAL A 142 -3.03 -6.48 9.63
CA VAL A 142 -3.08 -5.64 8.44
C VAL A 142 -1.66 -5.26 8.05
N SER A 143 -1.22 -5.60 6.84
CA SER A 143 0.09 -5.18 6.34
C SER A 143 0.12 -3.67 6.09
N PHE A 144 1.13 -2.98 6.60
CA PHE A 144 1.37 -1.56 6.32
C PHE A 144 1.63 -1.30 4.82
N CYS A 145 2.26 -2.26 4.15
CA CYS A 145 2.55 -2.20 2.70
C CYS A 145 1.45 -2.84 1.85
N GLY A 146 0.41 -3.39 2.47
CA GLY A 146 -0.71 -4.01 1.79
C GLY A 146 -1.71 -2.99 1.24
N ARG A 147 -2.87 -3.50 0.83
CA ARG A 147 -3.95 -2.69 0.22
C ARG A 147 -5.15 -2.44 1.13
N SER A 148 -5.11 -2.91 2.38
CA SER A 148 -6.15 -2.63 3.36
C SER A 148 -6.27 -1.12 3.63
N GLY A 149 -7.49 -0.62 3.78
CA GLY A 149 -7.71 0.82 3.93
C GLY A 149 -9.18 1.20 4.07
N ASP A 150 -9.41 2.46 4.40
CA ASP A 150 -10.74 3.08 4.41
C ASP A 150 -11.48 2.84 3.08
N VAL A 151 -12.74 2.39 3.15
CA VAL A 151 -13.55 2.02 1.98
C VAL A 151 -13.68 3.15 0.96
N ILE A 152 -13.77 4.41 1.40
CA ILE A 152 -13.90 5.58 0.52
C ILE A 152 -12.63 5.75 -0.31
N LYS A 153 -11.46 5.48 0.29
CA LYS A 153 -10.16 5.55 -0.39
C LYS A 153 -9.86 4.31 -1.23
N SER A 154 -10.48 3.18 -0.91
CA SER A 154 -10.27 1.88 -1.56
C SER A 154 -11.18 1.63 -2.77
N ARG A 155 -11.82 2.65 -3.37
CA ARG A 155 -12.74 2.48 -4.51
C ARG A 155 -12.15 1.71 -5.70
N HIS A 156 -10.85 1.85 -5.94
CA HIS A 156 -10.14 1.12 -7.00
C HIS A 156 -10.11 -0.39 -6.75
N ASP A 157 -9.87 -0.77 -5.49
CA ASP A 157 -9.90 -2.15 -5.05
C ASP A 157 -11.33 -2.68 -5.11
N LEU A 158 -12.33 -1.89 -4.71
CA LEU A 158 -13.73 -2.30 -4.82
C LEU A 158 -14.15 -2.56 -6.27
N ALA A 159 -13.78 -1.70 -7.22
CA ALA A 159 -14.07 -1.93 -8.64
C ALA A 159 -13.46 -3.24 -9.16
N PHE A 160 -12.22 -3.54 -8.74
CA PHE A 160 -11.59 -4.83 -9.03
C PHE A 160 -12.35 -6.00 -8.39
N LEU A 161 -12.65 -5.92 -7.08
CA LEU A 161 -13.28 -7.01 -6.32
C LEU A 161 -14.70 -7.31 -6.80
N GLU A 162 -15.47 -6.29 -7.15
CA GLU A 162 -16.86 -6.43 -7.64
C GLU A 162 -16.93 -7.03 -9.04
N SER A 163 -15.86 -6.88 -9.82
CA SER A 163 -15.76 -7.45 -11.17
C SER A 163 -14.87 -8.69 -11.24
N TYR A 164 -14.31 -9.15 -10.11
CA TYR A 164 -13.30 -10.20 -10.06
C TYR A 164 -13.75 -11.48 -10.75
N GLU A 165 -14.91 -12.04 -10.38
CA GLU A 165 -15.40 -13.29 -10.96
C GLU A 165 -15.59 -13.21 -12.48
N LYS A 166 -15.95 -12.04 -13.01
CA LYS A 166 -16.13 -11.83 -14.46
C LYS A 166 -14.81 -11.83 -15.22
N TYR A 167 -13.74 -11.32 -14.59
CA TYR A 167 -12.46 -11.07 -15.24
C TYR A 167 -11.30 -11.87 -14.65
N LYS A 168 -11.59 -12.85 -13.79
CA LYS A 168 -10.59 -13.71 -13.18
C LYS A 168 -9.72 -14.38 -14.25
N GLY A 169 -8.40 -14.28 -14.08
CA GLY A 169 -7.42 -14.83 -15.02
C GLY A 169 -7.26 -14.03 -16.32
N LYS A 170 -7.95 -12.89 -16.47
CA LYS A 170 -7.73 -11.98 -17.59
C LYS A 170 -6.72 -10.91 -17.22
N ASN A 171 -5.89 -10.53 -18.18
CA ASN A 171 -4.99 -9.40 -18.00
C ASN A 171 -5.76 -8.10 -17.87
N ARG A 172 -5.22 -7.18 -17.10
CA ARG A 172 -5.87 -5.90 -16.81
C ARG A 172 -4.86 -4.77 -16.88
N LEU A 173 -5.20 -3.71 -17.58
CA LEU A 173 -4.53 -2.42 -17.45
C LEU A 173 -5.50 -1.45 -16.80
N SER A 174 -5.04 -0.79 -15.74
CA SER A 174 -5.82 0.21 -15.01
C SER A 174 -4.95 1.41 -14.67
N GLY A 175 -5.56 2.51 -14.27
CA GLY A 175 -4.79 3.67 -13.81
C GLY A 175 -5.69 4.79 -13.33
N ARG A 176 -5.13 5.68 -12.52
CA ARG A 176 -5.84 6.86 -12.03
C ARG A 176 -5.04 8.14 -12.23
N LEU A 177 -5.77 9.25 -12.30
CA LEU A 177 -5.18 10.58 -12.11
C LEU A 177 -4.68 10.69 -10.67
N MET A 178 -3.37 10.82 -10.50
CA MET A 178 -2.74 11.12 -9.23
C MET A 178 -2.96 12.60 -8.97
N GLU A 179 -3.87 12.87 -8.04
CA GLU A 179 -4.23 14.15 -7.42
C GLU A 179 -3.27 15.31 -7.74
N LEU A 180 -3.81 16.36 -8.35
CA LEU A 180 -3.12 17.59 -8.67
C LEU A 180 -3.98 18.78 -8.26
N GLY A 181 -3.32 19.92 -8.05
CA GLY A 181 -3.90 21.14 -7.49
C GLY A 181 -5.14 21.67 -8.21
N PRO A 182 -5.79 22.71 -7.67
CA PRO A 182 -7.10 23.21 -8.12
C PRO A 182 -7.16 23.58 -9.60
N ASP A 183 -6.02 23.77 -10.25
CA ASP A 183 -5.90 24.20 -11.65
C ASP A 183 -5.82 23.03 -12.65
N VAL A 184 -5.91 21.78 -12.20
CA VAL A 184 -5.85 20.62 -13.11
C VAL A 184 -7.19 20.36 -13.80
N PRO A 185 -7.21 20.19 -15.13
CA PRO A 185 -8.43 20.00 -15.87
C PRO A 185 -9.18 18.75 -15.42
N ASN A 186 -10.50 18.81 -15.56
CA ASN A 186 -11.32 17.63 -15.44
C ASN A 186 -10.97 16.64 -16.56
N VAL A 187 -10.54 15.44 -16.16
CA VAL A 187 -10.19 14.34 -17.07
C VAL A 187 -11.33 13.35 -17.31
N VAL A 188 -12.50 13.56 -16.71
CA VAL A 188 -13.66 12.67 -16.92
C VAL A 188 -14.01 12.64 -18.41
N GLY A 189 -14.14 11.44 -18.96
CA GLY A 189 -14.38 11.22 -20.38
C GLY A 189 -13.13 11.29 -21.27
N MET A 190 -11.97 11.68 -20.73
CA MET A 190 -10.70 11.68 -21.45
C MET A 190 -10.45 10.30 -22.04
N ARG A 191 -10.18 10.27 -23.34
CA ARG A 191 -9.93 9.03 -24.06
C ARG A 191 -8.47 8.62 -23.88
N ILE A 192 -8.28 7.33 -23.69
CA ILE A 192 -6.98 6.69 -23.68
C ILE A 192 -6.99 5.64 -24.78
N LYS A 193 -6.05 5.77 -25.72
CA LYS A 193 -5.86 4.86 -26.83
C LYS A 193 -4.70 3.94 -26.52
N ILE A 194 -4.92 2.64 -26.62
CA ILE A 194 -3.93 1.61 -26.29
C ILE A 194 -3.68 0.82 -27.56
N THR A 195 -2.49 0.97 -28.15
CA THR A 195 -2.14 0.36 -29.44
C THR A 195 -1.05 -0.67 -29.25
N GLY A 196 -1.29 -1.90 -29.69
CA GLY A 196 -0.31 -2.98 -29.68
C GLY A 196 -0.42 -3.82 -30.95
N VAL A 197 0.39 -4.88 -31.02
CA VAL A 197 0.41 -5.79 -32.18
C VAL A 197 -0.92 -6.50 -32.42
N HIS A 198 -1.74 -6.62 -31.37
CA HIS A 198 -3.05 -7.28 -31.40
C HIS A 198 -4.22 -6.31 -31.71
N GLY A 199 -3.92 -5.02 -31.94
CA GLY A 199 -4.91 -4.02 -32.35
C GLY A 199 -4.90 -2.76 -31.49
N THR A 200 -5.93 -1.96 -31.69
CA THR A 200 -6.15 -0.71 -30.95
C THR A 200 -7.38 -0.84 -30.06
N PHE A 201 -7.18 -0.52 -28.78
CA PHE A 201 -8.22 -0.48 -27.77
C PHE A 201 -8.44 0.96 -27.33
N THR A 202 -9.63 1.24 -26.82
CA THR A 202 -9.99 2.57 -26.31
C THR A 202 -10.73 2.43 -25.01
N VAL A 203 -10.31 3.20 -24.01
CA VAL A 203 -10.96 3.32 -22.72
C VAL A 203 -11.16 4.80 -22.40
N ARG A 204 -12.13 5.12 -21.54
CA ARG A 204 -12.35 6.47 -21.04
C ARG A 204 -12.14 6.53 -19.54
N VAL A 205 -11.63 7.66 -19.09
CA VAL A 205 -11.56 7.97 -17.67
C VAL A 205 -12.98 8.22 -17.13
N ASN A 206 -13.32 7.56 -16.03
CA ASN A 206 -14.62 7.67 -15.38
C ASN A 206 -14.68 8.89 -14.42
N GLU A 207 -15.82 9.08 -13.76
CA GLU A 207 -16.09 10.19 -12.82
C GLU A 207 -15.09 10.30 -11.65
N SER A 208 -14.43 9.19 -11.29
CA SER A 208 -13.41 9.16 -10.22
C SER A 208 -11.99 9.43 -10.71
N GLY A 209 -11.81 9.81 -11.98
CA GLY A 209 -10.48 10.00 -12.56
C GLY A 209 -9.75 8.69 -12.84
N TYR A 210 -10.49 7.59 -12.99
CA TYR A 210 -9.96 6.23 -13.14
C TYR A 210 -10.33 5.60 -14.48
N PHE A 211 -9.44 4.78 -15.05
CA PHE A 211 -9.72 3.97 -16.22
C PHE A 211 -9.33 2.51 -15.99
N GLU A 212 -10.02 1.60 -16.68
CA GLU A 212 -9.66 0.19 -16.70
C GLU A 212 -10.08 -0.51 -17.98
N ILE A 213 -9.26 -1.45 -18.39
CA ILE A 213 -9.52 -2.35 -19.49
C ILE A 213 -9.02 -3.74 -19.14
N TYR A 214 -9.77 -4.74 -19.58
CA TYR A 214 -9.47 -6.16 -19.35
C TYR A 214 -9.23 -6.86 -20.68
N ASP A 215 -8.70 -8.08 -20.59
CA ASP A 215 -8.51 -8.99 -21.73
C ASP A 215 -7.50 -8.46 -22.76
N LEU A 216 -6.50 -7.70 -22.30
CA LEU A 216 -5.39 -7.29 -23.14
C LEU A 216 -4.41 -8.47 -23.32
N PRO A 217 -4.15 -8.94 -24.56
CA PRO A 217 -3.17 -9.99 -24.79
C PRO A 217 -1.77 -9.59 -24.33
N HIS A 218 -0.88 -10.56 -24.14
CA HIS A 218 0.52 -10.28 -23.84
C HIS A 218 1.18 -9.50 -24.97
N GLY A 219 2.08 -8.57 -24.60
CA GLY A 219 2.85 -7.82 -25.57
C GLY A 219 3.09 -6.37 -25.16
N GLU A 220 3.77 -5.66 -26.03
CA GLU A 220 4.03 -4.24 -25.87
C GLU A 220 2.88 -3.39 -26.39
N TYR A 221 2.57 -2.35 -25.63
CA TYR A 221 1.52 -1.39 -25.94
C TYR A 221 2.05 0.03 -25.83
N LEU A 222 1.65 0.86 -26.80
CA LEU A 222 1.72 2.30 -26.72
C LEU A 222 0.38 2.83 -26.19
N VAL A 223 0.41 3.44 -25.01
CA VAL A 223 -0.72 4.09 -24.36
C VAL A 223 -0.63 5.59 -24.62
N GLU A 224 -1.62 6.13 -25.30
CA GLU A 224 -1.72 7.54 -25.68
C GLU A 224 -2.92 8.19 -24.97
N PHE A 225 -2.65 9.28 -24.26
CA PHE A 225 -3.66 10.06 -23.55
C PHE A 225 -4.10 11.23 -24.43
N GLU A 226 -5.41 11.41 -24.64
CA GLU A 226 -5.97 12.62 -25.26
C GLU A 226 -5.96 13.77 -24.24
N THR A 227 -4.77 14.29 -23.92
CA THR A 227 -4.62 15.34 -22.90
C THR A 227 -5.31 16.65 -23.32
N PRO A 228 -5.82 17.43 -22.37
CA PRO A 228 -6.34 18.77 -22.64
C PRO A 228 -5.28 19.67 -23.30
N GLU A 229 -5.72 20.66 -24.07
CA GLU A 229 -4.82 21.64 -24.70
C GLU A 229 -3.96 22.37 -23.66
N GLY A 230 -2.64 22.45 -23.91
CA GLY A 230 -1.67 23.04 -22.98
C GLY A 230 -1.26 22.12 -21.83
N TRP A 231 -1.68 20.85 -21.83
CA TRP A 231 -1.32 19.87 -20.82
C TRP A 231 -0.63 18.64 -21.41
N LYS A 232 0.31 18.10 -20.64
CA LYS A 232 0.99 16.83 -20.91
C LYS A 232 0.90 15.89 -19.73
N ILE A 233 1.22 14.61 -19.95
CA ILE A 233 1.36 13.67 -18.83
C ILE A 233 2.67 13.97 -18.10
N GLY A 234 2.57 14.18 -16.79
CA GLY A 234 3.68 14.56 -15.94
C GLY A 234 4.81 13.53 -15.88
N GLY A 235 6.01 14.02 -15.58
CA GLY A 235 7.22 13.20 -15.49
C GLY A 235 7.40 12.55 -14.12
N ARG A 236 6.75 13.09 -13.07
CA ARG A 236 6.79 12.51 -11.72
C ARG A 236 5.73 11.43 -11.58
N TYR A 237 6.15 10.20 -11.81
CA TYR A 237 5.41 9.03 -11.36
C TYR A 237 5.54 8.94 -9.84
N HIS A 238 4.43 9.10 -9.12
CA HIS A 238 4.31 8.42 -7.83
C HIS A 238 3.84 7.01 -8.13
N SER A 239 4.76 6.16 -8.58
CA SER A 239 4.50 4.75 -8.70
C SER A 239 4.43 4.09 -7.31
N GLY A 240 3.51 4.54 -6.47
CA GLY A 240 3.11 3.81 -5.28
C GLY A 240 2.48 2.44 -5.61
N PHE A 241 2.23 2.19 -6.91
CA PHE A 241 1.51 1.03 -7.44
C PHE A 241 2.22 0.33 -8.62
N THR A 242 3.55 0.49 -8.71
CA THR A 242 4.53 -0.28 -9.53
C THR A 242 4.09 -1.62 -10.11
N THR A 243 4.14 -2.72 -9.36
CA THR A 243 4.31 -4.09 -9.89
C THR A 243 5.31 -4.22 -11.03
N TYR A 244 6.53 -4.59 -10.65
CA TYR A 244 7.67 -4.96 -11.49
C TYR A 244 8.28 -3.79 -12.27
N PRO A 245 9.57 -3.83 -12.66
CA PRO A 245 10.28 -2.65 -13.12
C PRO A 245 9.74 -2.26 -14.48
N ASN A 246 8.69 -1.44 -14.48
CA ASN A 246 8.29 -0.62 -15.59
C ASN A 246 9.39 0.44 -15.71
N ARG A 247 10.53 0.02 -16.25
CA ARG A 247 11.45 0.93 -16.91
C ARG A 247 10.67 1.42 -18.12
N PHE A 248 9.87 2.46 -17.90
CA PHE A 248 9.22 3.19 -18.97
C PHE A 248 10.33 3.83 -19.79
N ASP A 249 10.86 3.07 -20.75
CA ASP A 249 11.68 3.62 -21.81
C ASP A 249 10.74 4.44 -22.70
N ASN A 250 10.61 5.70 -22.33
CA ASN A 250 9.82 6.68 -23.05
C ASN A 250 10.68 7.44 -24.06
N ASP A 251 11.91 6.98 -24.34
CA ASP A 251 12.78 7.62 -25.32
C ASP A 251 12.07 7.61 -26.69
N GLY A 252 11.93 8.78 -27.28
CA GLY A 252 11.23 8.98 -28.56
C GLY A 252 9.71 8.95 -28.48
N LEU A 253 9.08 8.91 -27.29
CA LEU A 253 7.63 9.06 -27.13
C LEU A 253 7.23 10.53 -26.98
N SER A 254 6.03 10.87 -27.45
CA SER A 254 5.44 12.18 -27.18
C SER A 254 5.08 12.33 -25.69
N SER A 255 4.91 13.58 -25.23
CA SER A 255 4.65 13.90 -23.82
C SER A 255 3.36 13.26 -23.27
N ASN A 256 2.42 12.91 -24.15
CA ASN A 256 1.16 12.23 -23.86
C ASN A 256 1.18 10.71 -24.10
N GLN A 257 2.34 10.11 -24.38
CA GLN A 257 2.47 8.68 -24.68
C GLN A 257 3.28 7.93 -23.62
N ARG A 258 2.94 6.68 -23.37
CA ARG A 258 3.62 5.76 -22.45
C ARG A 258 3.72 4.36 -23.05
N ARG A 259 4.84 3.67 -22.84
CA ARG A 259 4.98 2.25 -23.22
C ARG A 259 4.65 1.35 -22.04
N VAL A 260 3.84 0.32 -22.26
CA VAL A 260 3.53 -0.70 -21.25
C VAL A 260 3.80 -2.07 -21.85
N VAL A 261 4.49 -2.94 -21.11
CA VAL A 261 4.71 -4.33 -21.50
C VAL A 261 3.81 -5.21 -20.64
N MET A 262 2.77 -5.74 -21.24
CA MET A 262 1.79 -6.60 -20.58
C MET A 262 2.25 -8.05 -20.64
N GLY A 263 2.47 -8.66 -19.48
CA GLY A 263 2.54 -10.11 -19.29
C GLY A 263 1.25 -10.61 -18.66
N GLU A 264 1.35 -11.69 -17.87
CA GLU A 264 0.22 -12.20 -17.10
C GLU A 264 -0.11 -11.28 -15.92
N GLY A 265 -1.39 -11.02 -15.73
CA GLY A 265 -1.92 -10.36 -14.54
C GLY A 265 -2.25 -8.89 -14.74
N HIS A 266 -2.14 -8.14 -13.65
CA HIS A 266 -2.71 -6.81 -13.52
C HIS A 266 -1.62 -5.75 -13.50
N TYR A 267 -1.82 -4.69 -14.28
CA TYR A 267 -0.88 -3.59 -14.47
C TYR A 267 -1.57 -2.26 -14.14
N THR A 268 -0.81 -1.37 -13.52
CA THR A 268 -1.28 -0.03 -13.15
C THR A 268 -0.42 1.03 -13.82
N LEU A 269 -1.07 1.97 -14.51
CA LEU A 269 -0.48 3.15 -15.13
C LEU A 269 -1.16 4.39 -14.54
N ASP A 270 -0.76 4.73 -13.33
CA ASP A 270 -1.15 5.99 -12.71
C ASP A 270 -0.44 7.15 -13.43
N PHE A 271 -1.14 8.27 -13.57
CA PHE A 271 -0.67 9.41 -14.35
C PHE A 271 -0.99 10.73 -13.66
N SER A 272 -0.21 11.75 -13.96
CA SER A 272 -0.47 13.14 -13.57
C SER A 272 -0.51 14.02 -14.82
N LEU A 273 -1.08 15.21 -14.71
CA LEU A 273 -1.05 16.23 -15.74
C LEU A 273 -0.14 17.38 -15.28
N GLU A 274 0.69 17.86 -16.18
CA GLU A 274 1.55 19.03 -15.99
C GLU A 274 1.31 20.02 -17.14
N LEU A 275 1.40 21.32 -16.85
CA LEU A 275 1.36 22.33 -17.91
C LEU A 275 2.50 22.09 -18.89
N ASP A 276 2.17 22.11 -20.18
CA ASP A 276 3.17 21.97 -21.22
C ASP A 276 3.78 23.32 -21.54
N SER A 277 4.87 23.66 -20.82
CA SER A 277 5.62 24.91 -20.99
C SER A 277 6.31 25.07 -22.36
N ALA A 278 6.09 24.14 -23.29
CA ALA A 278 6.55 24.21 -24.67
C ALA A 278 5.56 24.95 -25.61
N ASN A 279 4.40 25.36 -25.08
CA ASN A 279 3.43 26.24 -25.76
C ASN A 279 3.41 27.65 -25.14
#